data_AF-A0A957FHB6-F1
#
_entry.id   AF-A0A957FHB6-F1
#
_cell.length_a   1.000
_cell.length_b   1.000
_cell.length_c   1.000
_cell.angle_alpha   90.00
_cell.angle_beta   90.00
_cell.angle_gamma   90.00
#
_symmetry.space_group_name_H-M   'P 1'
#
loop_
_entity.id
_entity.type
_entity.pdbx_description
1 polymer ?
#
loop_
_entity_poly.entity_id
_entity_poly.type
_entity_poly.pdbx_seq_one_letter_code
_entity_poly.pdbx_strand_id
1 'polypeptide(L)'
;YLTVHEVLEQTDEARRLHSGRLQALAVPTTLRGLYWTRFTQLAEEERAVLQKASVIGPVFWTDALCTLVGKDVASLLPGLEQQGIIRLRHGAYFPDSQEYEFQHDWWQKIAYESMPLSARVRLHRQVVDWLSRQMGELFPRLPLFIARQQALAQAT
;
A
#
# COMPACT_ATOMS: atom_id res chain seq x y z
N TYR A 1 36.55 48.23 -8.26
CA TYR A 1 35.84 47.85 -9.49
C TYR A 1 36.65 46.76 -10.18
N LEU A 2 36.00 45.59 -10.42
CA LEU A 2 36.47 44.40 -11.18
C LEU A 2 37.60 43.58 -10.48
N THR A 3 37.57 42.24 -10.37
CA THR A 3 36.89 41.19 -11.14
C THR A 3 36.79 39.91 -10.28
N VAL A 4 35.60 39.33 -10.10
CA VAL A 4 35.39 37.99 -9.49
C VAL A 4 34.48 37.19 -10.43
N HIS A 5 35.03 36.76 -11.56
CA HIS A 5 34.25 36.03 -12.59
C HIS A 5 34.81 34.65 -12.95
N GLU A 6 35.81 34.12 -12.23
CA GLU A 6 36.58 32.96 -12.72
C GLU A 6 36.60 31.74 -11.78
N VAL A 7 35.54 31.52 -10.99
CA VAL A 7 35.45 30.31 -10.11
C VAL A 7 34.20 29.46 -10.35
N LEU A 8 33.27 29.85 -11.24
CA LEU A 8 32.00 29.14 -11.38
C LEU A 8 31.97 28.06 -12.48
N GLU A 9 32.93 28.01 -13.41
CA GLU A 9 32.84 27.05 -14.52
C GLU A 9 33.28 25.62 -14.17
N GLN A 10 34.11 25.44 -13.13
CA GLN A 10 34.62 24.10 -12.77
C GLN A 10 33.63 23.24 -11.96
N THR A 11 32.49 23.78 -11.54
CA THR A 11 31.50 23.03 -10.74
C THR A 11 30.37 22.41 -11.56
N ASP A 12 30.17 22.84 -12.81
CA ASP A 12 29.04 22.41 -13.62
C ASP A 12 29.30 21.07 -14.35
N GLU A 13 30.55 20.80 -14.77
CA GLU A 13 30.91 19.53 -15.40
C GLU A 13 30.95 18.36 -14.39
N ALA A 14 31.48 18.61 -13.18
CA ALA A 14 31.49 17.60 -12.12
C ALA A 14 30.05 17.19 -11.71
N ARG A 15 29.10 18.13 -11.76
CA ARG A 15 27.70 17.89 -11.43
C ARG A 15 26.96 17.13 -12.54
N ARG A 16 27.29 17.38 -13.81
CA ARG A 16 26.70 16.67 -14.96
C ARG A 16 27.18 15.23 -15.07
N LEU A 17 28.45 14.95 -14.78
CA LEU A 17 29.00 13.59 -14.81
C LEU A 17 28.48 12.71 -13.65
N HIS A 18 28.21 13.31 -12.47
CA HIS A 18 27.66 12.55 -11.34
C HIS A 18 26.16 12.21 -11.51
N SER A 19 25.39 13.04 -12.22
CA SER A 19 23.97 12.79 -12.50
C SER A 19 23.74 11.59 -13.41
N GLY A 20 24.61 11.37 -14.41
CA GLY A 20 24.49 10.26 -15.36
C GLY A 20 24.73 8.87 -14.74
N ARG A 21 25.53 8.77 -13.67
CA ARG A 21 25.80 7.48 -12.99
C ARG A 21 24.79 7.16 -11.88
N LEU A 22 24.17 8.18 -11.29
CA LEU A 22 23.10 8.02 -10.29
C LEU A 22 21.73 7.66 -10.90
N GLN A 23 21.53 7.85 -12.20
CA GLN A 23 20.30 7.37 -12.88
C GLN A 23 20.19 5.84 -12.90
N ALA A 24 21.30 5.11 -12.79
CA ALA A 24 21.29 3.65 -12.64
C ALA A 24 20.95 3.18 -11.21
N LEU A 25 20.93 4.10 -10.24
CA LEU A 25 20.62 3.87 -8.83
C LEU A 25 19.62 4.94 -8.36
N ALA A 26 18.49 5.05 -9.07
CA ALA A 26 17.46 6.05 -8.83
C ALA A 26 16.90 5.95 -7.39
N VAL A 27 17.61 6.57 -6.43
CA VAL A 27 17.11 6.80 -5.07
C VAL A 27 15.93 7.76 -5.23
N PRO A 28 14.71 7.35 -4.88
CA PRO A 28 13.55 8.17 -5.17
C PRO A 28 13.62 9.47 -4.37
N THR A 29 13.46 10.62 -5.05
CA THR A 29 13.55 11.97 -4.47
C THR A 29 12.37 12.35 -3.57
N THR A 30 11.45 11.41 -3.32
CA THR A 30 10.26 11.61 -2.48
C THR A 30 10.00 10.36 -1.63
N LEU A 31 9.47 10.54 -0.41
CA LEU A 31 9.05 9.44 0.47
C LEU A 31 8.13 8.46 -0.28
N ARG A 32 7.18 8.97 -1.08
CA ARG A 32 6.30 8.16 -1.91
C ARG A 32 7.08 7.23 -2.86
N GLY A 33 8.10 7.74 -3.52
CA GLY A 33 8.94 6.94 -4.40
C GLY A 33 9.73 5.85 -3.66
N LEU A 34 10.15 6.10 -2.42
CA LEU A 34 10.84 5.10 -1.58
C LEU A 34 9.90 3.93 -1.26
N TYR A 35 8.69 4.22 -0.81
CA TYR A 35 7.69 3.19 -0.54
C TYR A 35 7.28 2.47 -1.83
N TRP A 36 7.16 3.17 -2.96
CA TRP A 36 6.86 2.53 -4.25
C TRP A 36 7.94 1.54 -4.65
N THR A 37 9.21 1.96 -4.54
CA THR A 37 10.36 1.12 -4.87
C THR A 37 10.39 -0.12 -3.99
N ARG A 38 10.24 0.03 -2.66
CA ARG A 38 10.17 -1.11 -1.75
C ARG A 38 8.98 -2.02 -2.07
N PHE A 39 7.79 -1.44 -2.34
CA PHE A 39 6.62 -2.22 -2.73
C PHE A 39 6.87 -3.05 -3.99
N THR A 40 7.52 -2.48 -5.01
CA THR A 40 7.84 -3.22 -6.24
C THR A 40 8.89 -4.31 -6.05
N GLN A 41 9.71 -4.24 -5.01
CA GLN A 41 10.73 -5.24 -4.68
C GLN A 41 10.18 -6.43 -3.87
N LEU A 42 8.98 -6.31 -3.29
CA LEU A 42 8.31 -7.42 -2.60
C LEU A 42 8.03 -8.59 -3.54
N ALA A 43 7.92 -9.79 -2.99
CA ALA A 43 7.48 -10.94 -3.77
C ALA A 43 6.09 -10.72 -4.35
N GLU A 44 5.77 -11.37 -5.47
CA GLU A 44 4.48 -11.16 -6.14
C GLU A 44 3.29 -11.51 -5.22
N GLU A 45 3.43 -12.55 -4.41
CA GLU A 45 2.41 -12.97 -3.45
C GLU A 45 2.21 -11.94 -2.33
N GLU A 46 3.28 -11.38 -1.80
CA GLU A 46 3.26 -10.31 -0.80
C GLU A 46 2.56 -9.06 -1.35
N ARG A 47 2.94 -8.62 -2.56
CA ARG A 47 2.28 -7.48 -3.24
C ARG A 47 0.80 -7.74 -3.44
N ALA A 48 0.46 -8.95 -3.89
CA ALA A 48 -0.92 -9.35 -4.08
C ALA A 48 -1.70 -9.28 -2.76
N VAL A 49 -1.16 -9.79 -1.65
CA VAL A 49 -1.80 -9.71 -0.33
C VAL A 49 -2.03 -8.26 0.09
N LEU A 50 -0.99 -7.41 0.03
CA LEU A 50 -1.08 -6.00 0.42
C LEU A 50 -2.08 -5.22 -0.44
N GLN A 51 -2.17 -5.52 -1.73
CA GLN A 51 -3.18 -4.96 -2.62
C GLN A 51 -4.60 -5.27 -2.15
N LYS A 52 -4.92 -6.53 -1.80
CA LYS A 52 -6.26 -6.89 -1.31
C LYS A 52 -6.52 -6.28 0.07
N ALA A 53 -5.54 -6.32 0.97
CA ALA A 53 -5.58 -5.67 2.28
C ALA A 53 -5.93 -4.18 2.15
N SER A 54 -5.32 -3.49 1.19
CA SER A 54 -5.53 -2.05 0.98
C SER A 54 -6.96 -1.67 0.58
N VAL A 55 -7.68 -2.60 -0.05
CA VAL A 55 -9.10 -2.45 -0.41
C VAL A 55 -10.01 -2.69 0.80
N ILE A 56 -9.65 -3.65 1.66
CA ILE A 56 -10.37 -3.89 2.93
C ILE A 56 -10.27 -2.65 3.82
N GLY A 57 -9.10 -2.01 3.88
CA GLY A 57 -8.95 -0.74 4.58
C GLY A 57 -7.64 -0.62 5.37
N PRO A 58 -7.53 0.38 6.26
CA PRO A 58 -6.35 0.57 7.10
C PRO A 58 -6.16 -0.58 8.10
N VAL A 59 -7.25 -1.27 8.42
CA VAL A 59 -7.33 -2.44 9.30
C VAL A 59 -8.02 -3.55 8.52
N PHE A 60 -7.49 -4.77 8.61
CA PHE A 60 -8.00 -5.92 7.87
C PHE A 60 -7.82 -7.21 8.67
N TRP A 61 -8.51 -8.26 8.22
CA TRP A 61 -8.60 -9.54 8.91
C TRP A 61 -8.03 -10.67 8.05
N THR A 62 -7.42 -11.66 8.71
CA THR A 62 -6.81 -12.81 8.02
C THR A 62 -7.84 -13.60 7.22
N ASP A 63 -9.04 -13.86 7.77
CA ASP A 63 -10.10 -14.57 7.06
C ASP A 63 -10.60 -13.83 5.80
N ALA A 64 -10.75 -12.50 5.92
CA ALA A 64 -11.12 -11.65 4.78
C ALA A 64 -10.07 -11.75 3.67
N LEU A 65 -8.79 -11.68 4.03
CA LEU A 65 -7.69 -11.82 3.08
C LEU A 65 -7.67 -13.19 2.41
N CYS A 66 -7.77 -14.28 3.17
CA CYS A 66 -7.80 -15.63 2.63
C CYS A 66 -8.97 -15.81 1.64
N THR A 67 -10.15 -15.26 1.97
CA THR A 67 -11.30 -15.29 1.07
C THR A 67 -11.06 -14.48 -0.22
N LEU A 68 -10.51 -13.27 -0.12
CA LEU A 68 -10.27 -12.40 -1.27
C LEU A 68 -9.15 -12.93 -2.19
N VAL A 69 -8.12 -13.55 -1.62
CA VAL A 69 -7.02 -14.15 -2.38
C VAL A 69 -7.40 -15.53 -2.92
N GLY A 70 -8.33 -16.22 -2.28
CA GLY A 70 -8.79 -17.57 -2.67
C GLY A 70 -7.86 -18.70 -2.23
N LYS A 71 -6.93 -18.43 -1.30
CA LYS A 71 -6.03 -19.40 -0.68
C LYS A 71 -5.61 -18.92 0.71
N ASP A 72 -5.05 -19.82 1.51
CA ASP A 72 -4.46 -19.45 2.79
C ASP A 72 -3.22 -18.56 2.58
N VAL A 73 -3.21 -17.39 3.22
CA VAL A 73 -2.11 -16.41 3.19
C VAL A 73 -1.59 -16.10 4.60
N ALA A 74 -2.08 -16.79 5.64
CA ALA A 74 -1.71 -16.52 7.02
C ALA A 74 -0.19 -16.65 7.25
N SER A 75 0.47 -17.58 6.53
CA SER A 75 1.92 -17.78 6.61
C SER A 75 2.76 -16.61 6.07
N LEU A 76 2.18 -15.73 5.23
CA LEU A 76 2.87 -14.56 4.67
C LEU A 76 2.82 -13.35 5.60
N LEU A 77 1.83 -13.27 6.49
CA LEU A 77 1.59 -12.10 7.35
C LEU A 77 2.73 -11.85 8.35
N PRO A 78 3.32 -12.87 9.01
CA PRO A 78 4.47 -12.65 9.88
C PRO A 78 5.69 -12.08 9.15
N GLY A 79 5.91 -12.45 7.88
CA GLY A 79 7.00 -11.90 7.06
C GLY A 79 6.79 -10.42 6.75
N LEU A 80 5.56 -10.05 6.36
CA LEU A 80 5.17 -8.65 6.13
C LEU A 80 5.23 -7.80 7.41
N GLU A 81 4.94 -8.40 8.57
CA GLU A 81 5.09 -7.75 9.87
C GLU A 81 6.57 -7.51 10.23
N GLN A 82 7.42 -8.52 10.04
CA GLN A 82 8.88 -8.39 10.26
C GLN A 82 9.52 -7.34 9.33
N GLN A 83 8.97 -7.17 8.12
CA GLN A 83 9.40 -6.13 7.19
C GLN A 83 8.92 -4.71 7.59
N GLY A 84 8.09 -4.58 8.62
CA GLY A 84 7.54 -3.29 9.08
C GLY A 84 6.49 -2.70 8.13
N ILE A 85 5.74 -3.55 7.44
CA ILE A 85 4.68 -3.12 6.51
C ILE A 85 3.33 -3.13 7.21
N ILE A 86 3.08 -4.18 7.98
CA ILE A 86 1.85 -4.40 8.73
C ILE A 86 2.19 -4.68 10.19
N ARG A 87 1.19 -4.63 11.06
CA ARG A 87 1.32 -4.94 12.48
C ARG A 87 0.10 -5.72 12.94
N LEU A 88 0.31 -6.76 13.75
CA LEU A 88 -0.77 -7.47 14.42
C LEU A 88 -1.42 -6.54 15.47
N ARG A 89 -2.74 -6.41 15.41
CA ARG A 89 -3.55 -5.74 16.41
C ARG A 89 -4.13 -6.75 17.38
N HIS A 90 -4.00 -6.46 18.67
CA HIS A 90 -4.73 -7.18 19.70
C HIS A 90 -6.12 -6.55 19.85
N GLY A 91 -7.02 -6.95 18.97
CA GLY A 91 -8.44 -6.61 18.97
C GLY A 91 -9.19 -7.79 18.36
N ALA A 92 -10.36 -8.13 18.90
CA ALA A 92 -11.18 -9.22 18.37
C ALA A 92 -12.54 -8.66 17.97
N TYR A 93 -12.63 -8.09 16.76
CA TYR A 93 -13.93 -7.79 16.17
C TYR A 93 -14.59 -9.06 15.63
N PHE A 94 -13.78 -10.03 15.20
CA PHE A 94 -14.23 -11.36 14.79
C PHE A 94 -13.55 -12.45 15.63
N PRO A 95 -14.30 -13.38 16.23
CA PRO A 95 -13.74 -14.56 16.88
C PRO A 95 -12.86 -15.33 15.88
N ASP A 96 -11.73 -15.86 16.36
CA ASP A 96 -10.82 -16.73 15.59
C ASP A 96 -10.11 -16.11 14.38
N SER A 97 -10.29 -14.81 14.11
CA SER A 97 -9.51 -14.09 13.09
C SER A 97 -8.54 -13.10 13.71
N GLN A 98 -7.29 -13.14 13.25
CA GLN A 98 -6.29 -12.14 13.58
C GLN A 98 -6.56 -10.83 12.82
N GLU A 99 -6.37 -9.72 13.51
CA GLU A 99 -6.48 -8.36 12.98
C GLU A 99 -5.10 -7.79 12.69
N TYR A 100 -4.94 -7.17 11.54
CA TYR A 100 -3.72 -6.47 11.15
C TYR A 100 -4.06 -5.05 10.72
N GLU A 101 -3.09 -4.14 10.90
CA GLU A 101 -3.14 -2.80 10.32
C GLU A 101 -1.86 -2.51 9.54
N PHE A 102 -1.93 -1.57 8.61
CA PHE A 102 -0.73 -1.04 7.98
C PHE A 102 0.05 -0.22 9.00
N GLN A 103 1.36 -0.45 9.11
CA GLN A 103 2.20 0.30 10.05
C GLN A 103 2.30 1.78 9.65
N HIS A 104 2.20 2.07 8.35
CA HIS A 104 2.21 3.42 7.78
C HIS A 104 1.19 3.54 6.65
N ASP A 105 0.43 4.65 6.61
CA ASP A 105 -0.59 4.92 5.59
C ASP A 105 -0.08 4.82 4.14
N TRP A 106 1.20 5.10 3.92
CA TRP A 106 1.81 5.02 2.60
C TRP A 106 1.79 3.61 2.03
N TRP A 107 1.94 2.57 2.86
CA TRP A 107 1.85 1.19 2.41
C TRP A 107 0.47 0.88 1.84
N GLN A 108 -0.58 1.30 2.54
CA GLN A 108 -1.94 1.14 2.06
C GLN A 108 -2.16 1.92 0.76
N LYS A 109 -1.78 3.21 0.73
CA LYS A 109 -1.98 4.07 -0.45
C LYS A 109 -1.28 3.52 -1.68
N ILE A 110 -0.02 3.11 -1.54
CA ILE A 110 0.76 2.58 -2.67
C ILE A 110 0.24 1.23 -3.14
N ALA A 111 -0.10 0.32 -2.23
CA ALA A 111 -0.71 -0.94 -2.62
C ALA A 111 -2.05 -0.71 -3.35
N TYR A 112 -2.89 0.20 -2.85
CA TYR A 112 -4.15 0.56 -3.48
C TYR A 112 -3.95 1.18 -4.87
N GLU A 113 -3.05 2.16 -4.97
CA GLU A 113 -2.75 2.89 -6.20
C GLU A 113 -2.06 2.02 -7.27
N SER A 114 -1.35 0.97 -6.86
CA SER A 114 -0.69 0.04 -7.77
C SER A 114 -1.66 -0.82 -8.61
N MET A 115 -2.92 -0.90 -8.21
CA MET A 115 -3.94 -1.66 -8.94
C MET A 115 -4.66 -0.80 -9.99
N PRO A 116 -5.04 -1.36 -11.15
CA PRO A 116 -5.93 -0.68 -12.08
C PRO A 116 -7.32 -0.47 -11.45
N LEU A 117 -8.02 0.60 -11.86
CA LEU A 117 -9.33 0.98 -11.32
C LEU A 117 -10.35 -0.19 -11.37
N SER A 118 -10.37 -0.94 -12.48
CA SER A 118 -11.27 -2.08 -12.66
C SER A 118 -11.05 -3.19 -11.62
N ALA A 119 -9.81 -3.43 -11.20
CA ALA A 119 -9.50 -4.38 -10.14
C ALA A 119 -9.98 -3.89 -8.78
N ARG A 120 -9.80 -2.59 -8.46
CA ARG A 120 -10.28 -1.98 -7.21
C ARG A 120 -11.80 -2.11 -7.09
N VAL A 121 -12.53 -1.79 -8.15
CA VAL A 121 -14.00 -1.90 -8.19
C VAL A 121 -14.46 -3.34 -7.93
N ARG A 122 -13.81 -4.32 -8.58
CA ARG A 122 -14.15 -5.74 -8.37
C ARG A 122 -13.87 -6.19 -6.93
N LEU A 123 -12.71 -5.83 -6.39
CA LEU A 123 -12.32 -6.19 -5.03
C LEU A 123 -13.25 -5.54 -4.00
N HIS A 124 -13.64 -4.28 -4.16
CA HIS A 124 -14.60 -3.61 -3.27
C HIS A 124 -15.94 -4.35 -3.21
N ARG A 125 -16.44 -4.88 -4.35
CA ARG A 125 -17.64 -5.72 -4.34
C ARG A 125 -17.42 -7.00 -3.54
N GLN A 126 -16.31 -7.68 -3.74
CA GLN A 126 -15.97 -8.90 -2.98
C GLN A 126 -15.84 -8.64 -1.47
N VAL A 127 -15.28 -7.50 -1.07
CA VAL A 127 -15.21 -7.09 0.34
C VAL A 127 -16.62 -6.91 0.91
N VAL A 128 -17.51 -6.21 0.20
CA VAL A 128 -18.90 -6.02 0.62
C VAL A 128 -19.63 -7.36 0.74
N ASP A 129 -19.45 -8.25 -0.22
CA ASP A 129 -20.07 -9.58 -0.21
C ASP A 129 -19.55 -10.46 0.94
N TRP A 130 -18.26 -10.35 1.28
CA TRP A 130 -17.68 -11.04 2.43
C TRP A 130 -18.24 -10.49 3.74
N LEU A 131 -18.21 -9.17 3.93
CA LEU A 131 -18.72 -8.53 5.15
C LEU A 131 -20.21 -8.82 5.37
N SER A 132 -21.01 -8.79 4.30
CA SER A 132 -22.45 -9.06 4.39
C SER A 132 -22.73 -10.49 4.86
N ARG A 133 -21.87 -11.45 4.50
CA ARG A 133 -21.94 -12.84 4.98
C ARG A 133 -21.49 -12.99 6.43
N GLN A 134 -20.45 -12.26 6.85
CA GLN A 134 -19.90 -12.36 8.20
C GLN A 134 -20.73 -11.62 9.26
N MET A 135 -21.33 -10.50 8.90
CA MET A 135 -22.00 -9.59 9.85
C MET A 135 -23.52 -9.65 9.82
N GLY A 136 -24.12 -10.38 8.87
CA GLY A 136 -25.56 -10.39 8.67
C GLY A 136 -26.14 -8.98 8.61
N GLU A 137 -27.18 -8.71 9.41
CA GLU A 137 -27.87 -7.40 9.46
C GLU A 137 -27.07 -6.25 10.12
N LEU A 138 -25.90 -6.51 10.73
CA LEU A 138 -25.06 -5.50 11.40
C LEU A 138 -24.16 -4.69 10.46
N PHE A 139 -24.24 -4.97 9.16
CA PHE A 139 -23.44 -4.34 8.09
C PHE A 139 -23.44 -2.79 8.03
N PRO A 140 -24.49 -2.02 8.43
CA PRO A 140 -24.48 -0.57 8.22
C PRO A 140 -23.63 0.26 9.20
N ARG A 141 -22.83 -0.35 10.10
CA ARG A 141 -22.09 0.40 11.14
C ARG A 141 -20.55 0.40 11.03
N LEU A 142 -19.95 -0.14 9.97
CA LEU A 142 -18.49 -0.25 9.88
C LEU A 142 -17.78 0.87 9.08
N PRO A 143 -16.48 1.14 9.40
CA PRO A 143 -15.62 2.12 8.71
C PRO A 143 -15.56 2.00 7.18
N LEU A 144 -15.90 0.81 6.65
CA LEU A 144 -15.96 0.49 5.22
C LEU A 144 -17.05 1.25 4.44
N PHE A 145 -18.01 1.88 5.13
CA PHE A 145 -18.95 2.81 4.49
C PHE A 145 -18.24 4.03 3.87
N ILE A 146 -17.07 4.43 4.40
CA ILE A 146 -16.25 5.53 3.88
C ILE A 146 -15.57 5.13 2.56
N ALA A 147 -15.17 3.86 2.39
CA ALA A 147 -14.55 3.37 1.15
C ALA A 147 -15.52 3.43 -0.05
N ARG A 148 -16.82 3.20 0.18
CA ARG A 148 -17.87 3.39 -0.83
C ARG A 148 -18.05 4.85 -1.25
N GLN A 149 -17.95 5.80 -0.31
CA GLN A 149 -18.07 7.24 -0.61
C GLN A 149 -16.88 7.76 -1.42
N GLN A 150 -15.66 7.31 -1.13
CA GLN A 150 -14.45 7.79 -1.82
C GLN A 150 -14.30 7.25 -3.25
N ALA A 151 -14.74 6.01 -3.52
CA ALA A 151 -14.69 5.44 -4.86
C ALA A 151 -15.64 6.14 -5.86
N LEU A 152 -16.76 6.69 -5.38
CA LEU A 152 -17.69 7.48 -6.21
C LEU A 152 -17.24 8.94 -6.35
N ALA A 153 -16.58 9.51 -5.34
CA ALA A 153 -16.11 10.91 -5.36
C ALA A 153 -14.92 11.17 -6.30
N GLN A 154 -14.18 10.15 -6.73
CA GLN A 154 -13.05 10.28 -7.68
C GLN A 154 -13.38 9.78 -9.10
N ALA A 155 -14.62 9.33 -9.33
CA ALA A 155 -15.11 8.85 -10.62
C ALA A 155 -15.94 9.91 -11.37
N THR A 156 -15.95 11.16 -10.89
CA THR A 156 -16.57 12.33 -11.53
C THR A 156 -15.49 13.38 -11.75
#